data_AF-A0A2S7JAC0-F1
#
_entry.id   AF-A0A2S7JAC0-F1
#
_cell.length_a   1.000
_cell.length_b   1.000
_cell.length_c   1.000
_cell.angle_alpha   90.00
_cell.angle_beta   90.00
_cell.angle_gamma   90.00
#
_symmetry.space_group_name_H-M   'P 1'
#
loop_
_entity.id
_entity.type
_entity.pdbx_description
1 polymer ?
#
loop_
_entity_poly.entity_id
_entity_poly.type
_entity_poly.pdbx_seq_one_letter_code
_entity_poly.pdbx_strand_id
1 'polypeptide(L)'
;MSEGGDLYFPNLEMTTSDHRLTFSMHAHLTYSKVIGETDFGKQVLQKLERDPRIAEFQGKLLSKGSSAGAVQTQHFAMWLAWCTSKIGEENAWKILDKWLEAEQIEVLSSLWVLGLEADSSIRLSGGLSIQKVEDMPDSNEKEKYLTVGRDSFGIGAASLPKCAITKAIKIPKFWATTPQKEIEAQKYWNQSQSLYDLASLLNTIPNLFCVPHFHTNYTVGLEPIGPFGGSGGGAPLFDVGTSTVSKISSDHSELVDLLLSKFVSKDDSEKDRLRLILSRLSQAKRRIQIEDKILDLGIALEMLLLNDNEKDQLALQFRLRGSWLVGETALERIEIYDLLKEIYEARSSVAHTGSLHRKNYRKAEKTKANIPRYENLAESALQQIILGGVPEWRDLVLGVKVS
;
A
#
# COMPACT_ATOMS: atom_id res chain seq x y z
N MET A 1 41.96 -16.11 -34.23
CA MET A 1 42.09 -15.09 -33.17
C MET A 1 40.79 -14.32 -33.14
N SER A 2 39.83 -14.78 -32.33
CA SER A 2 38.65 -14.01 -31.94
C SER A 2 39.04 -13.27 -30.66
N GLU A 3 39.31 -11.97 -30.78
CA GLU A 3 39.61 -11.05 -29.66
C GLU A 3 38.34 -10.73 -28.84
N GLY A 4 37.56 -11.76 -28.51
CA GLY A 4 36.51 -11.66 -27.50
C GLY A 4 37.14 -11.96 -26.15
N GLY A 5 37.91 -11.02 -25.60
CA GLY A 5 38.22 -11.08 -24.17
C GLY A 5 36.89 -10.95 -23.45
N ASP A 6 36.38 -12.05 -22.89
CA ASP A 6 35.14 -12.06 -22.11
C ASP A 6 35.27 -10.98 -21.04
N LEU A 7 34.59 -9.85 -21.27
CA LEU A 7 34.50 -8.76 -20.31
C LEU A 7 33.79 -9.33 -19.08
N TYR A 8 34.58 -9.72 -18.08
CA TYR A 8 34.05 -10.23 -16.83
C TYR A 8 33.42 -9.06 -16.07
N PHE A 9 32.11 -8.89 -16.24
CA PHE A 9 31.35 -7.97 -15.42
C PHE A 9 31.03 -8.68 -14.10
N PRO A 10 31.35 -8.06 -12.94
CA PRO A 10 30.97 -8.65 -11.67
C PRO A 10 29.45 -8.76 -11.61
N ASN A 11 28.96 -9.99 -11.48
CA ASN A 11 27.58 -10.20 -11.08
C ASN A 11 27.39 -9.52 -9.72
N LEU A 12 26.32 -8.74 -9.57
CA LEU A 12 25.88 -8.29 -8.26
C LEU A 12 25.39 -9.50 -7.47
N GLU A 13 26.31 -10.23 -6.88
CA GLU A 13 25.99 -11.18 -5.83
C GLU A 13 25.92 -10.38 -4.53
N MET A 14 24.71 -10.26 -3.98
CA MET A 14 24.55 -9.67 -2.65
C MET A 14 25.19 -10.61 -1.63
N THR A 15 26.41 -10.32 -1.19
CA THR A 15 26.95 -10.97 -0.01
C THR A 15 26.21 -10.40 1.20
N THR A 16 25.38 -11.21 1.83
CA THR A 16 24.51 -10.86 2.97
C THR A 16 25.27 -10.40 4.22
N SER A 17 26.60 -10.25 4.15
CA SER A 17 27.49 -10.01 5.28
C SER A 17 27.76 -8.55 5.62
N ASP A 18 27.44 -7.57 4.75
CA ASP A 18 27.66 -6.15 5.06
C ASP A 18 26.34 -5.36 5.17
N HIS A 19 25.71 -5.45 6.35
CA HIS A 19 24.47 -4.73 6.66
C HIS A 19 24.60 -3.19 6.66
N ARG A 20 25.80 -2.63 6.39
CA ARG A 20 26.03 -1.18 6.41
C ARG A 20 25.71 -0.50 5.08
N LEU A 21 25.69 -1.25 3.99
CA LEU A 21 25.49 -0.72 2.65
C LEU A 21 24.15 -1.21 2.11
N THR A 22 23.40 -0.28 1.52
CA THR A 22 22.16 -0.63 0.81
C THR A 22 22.48 -1.20 -0.57
N PHE A 23 21.55 -1.92 -1.17
CA PHE A 23 21.64 -2.51 -2.50
C PHE A 23 22.08 -1.48 -3.54
N SER A 24 21.45 -0.29 -3.53
CA SER A 24 21.82 0.81 -4.42
C SER A 24 23.25 1.29 -4.21
N MET A 25 23.75 1.32 -2.97
CA MET A 25 25.14 1.68 -2.66
C MET A 25 26.11 0.60 -3.11
N HIS A 26 25.80 -0.68 -2.90
CA HIS A 26 26.60 -1.80 -3.39
C HIS A 26 26.71 -1.79 -4.92
N ALA A 27 25.58 -1.60 -5.60
CA ALA A 27 25.53 -1.47 -7.05
C ALA A 27 26.40 -0.27 -7.49
N HIS A 28 26.20 0.89 -6.89
CA HIS A 28 26.94 2.11 -7.23
C HIS A 28 28.45 1.94 -7.02
N LEU A 29 28.89 1.44 -5.87
CA LEU A 29 30.32 1.24 -5.55
C LEU A 29 30.98 0.21 -6.49
N THR A 30 30.25 -0.83 -6.86
CA THR A 30 30.74 -1.86 -7.79
C THR A 30 30.92 -1.29 -9.19
N TYR A 31 29.87 -0.69 -9.74
CA TYR A 31 29.89 -0.25 -11.14
C TYR A 31 30.61 1.08 -11.34
N SER A 32 30.68 1.96 -10.34
CA SER A 32 31.47 3.20 -10.45
C SER A 32 32.95 2.90 -10.68
N LYS A 33 33.50 1.87 -10.01
CA LYS A 33 34.86 1.37 -10.26
C LYS A 33 35.02 0.81 -11.66
N VAL A 34 34.08 -0.02 -12.12
CA VAL A 34 34.10 -0.56 -13.49
C VAL A 34 34.14 0.59 -14.50
N ILE A 35 33.31 1.63 -14.31
CA ILE A 35 33.25 2.78 -15.23
C ILE A 35 34.53 3.63 -15.17
N GLY A 36 35.11 3.86 -13.98
CA GLY A 36 36.29 4.72 -13.82
C GLY A 36 37.62 4.04 -14.16
N GLU A 37 37.74 2.74 -13.91
CA GLU A 37 39.03 2.05 -13.92
C GLU A 37 39.25 1.20 -15.18
N THR A 38 38.18 0.73 -15.85
CA THR A 38 38.31 -0.14 -17.03
C THR A 38 38.26 0.63 -18.36
N ASP A 39 38.92 0.12 -19.38
CA ASP A 39 38.88 0.70 -20.72
C ASP A 39 37.48 0.65 -21.33
N PHE A 40 36.76 -0.45 -21.11
CA PHE A 40 35.35 -0.58 -21.50
C PHE A 40 34.50 0.52 -20.85
N GLY A 41 34.62 0.71 -19.54
CA GLY A 41 33.89 1.72 -18.79
C GLY A 41 34.11 3.13 -19.33
N LYS A 42 35.38 3.48 -19.60
CA LYS A 42 35.76 4.75 -20.22
C LYS A 42 35.21 4.91 -21.63
N GLN A 43 35.22 3.85 -22.45
CA GLN A 43 34.66 3.86 -23.80
C GLN A 43 33.13 4.07 -23.78
N VAL A 44 32.40 3.37 -22.90
CA VAL A 44 30.96 3.55 -22.72
C VAL A 44 30.65 4.98 -22.29
N LEU A 45 31.40 5.51 -21.32
CA LEU A 45 31.21 6.88 -20.84
C LEU A 45 31.44 7.89 -21.98
N GLN A 46 32.53 7.78 -22.73
CA GLN A 46 32.80 8.65 -23.88
C GLN A 46 31.72 8.55 -24.97
N LYS A 47 31.20 7.35 -25.22
CA LYS A 47 30.12 7.14 -26.19
C LYS A 47 28.83 7.83 -25.74
N LEU A 48 28.47 7.70 -24.46
CA LEU A 48 27.31 8.38 -23.88
C LEU A 48 27.47 9.91 -23.83
N GLU A 49 28.67 10.42 -23.53
CA GLU A 49 28.95 11.86 -23.53
C GLU A 49 28.81 12.50 -24.91
N ARG A 50 29.01 11.72 -25.97
CA ARG A 50 28.82 12.15 -27.37
C ARG A 50 27.37 12.01 -27.84
N ASP A 51 26.50 11.33 -27.10
CA ASP A 51 25.09 11.20 -27.46
C ASP A 51 24.33 12.48 -27.07
N PRO A 52 23.84 13.27 -28.05
CA PRO A 52 23.14 14.53 -27.76
C PRO A 52 21.88 14.29 -26.91
N ARG A 53 21.23 13.12 -27.03
CA ARG A 53 20.04 12.78 -26.24
C ARG A 53 20.37 12.68 -24.76
N ILE A 54 21.57 12.21 -24.40
CA ILE A 54 22.04 12.13 -23.01
C ILE A 54 22.39 13.52 -22.48
N ALA A 55 23.00 14.37 -23.30
CA ALA A 55 23.29 15.76 -22.94
C ALA A 55 22.02 16.54 -22.56
N GLU A 56 20.88 16.24 -23.21
CA GLU A 56 19.58 16.84 -22.87
C GLU A 56 19.07 16.50 -21.45
N PHE A 57 19.62 15.46 -20.79
CA PHE A 57 19.27 15.11 -19.41
C PHE A 57 20.03 15.98 -18.40
N GLN A 58 21.11 16.64 -18.81
CA GLN A 58 21.88 17.50 -17.92
C GLN A 58 21.01 18.67 -17.43
N GLY A 59 20.90 18.82 -16.11
CA GLY A 59 20.07 19.84 -15.48
C GLY A 59 18.58 19.49 -15.40
N LYS A 60 18.13 18.37 -16.00
CA LYS A 60 16.77 17.85 -15.80
C LYS A 60 16.73 16.90 -14.60
N LEU A 61 15.57 16.84 -13.96
CA LEU A 61 15.29 15.87 -12.91
C LEU A 61 14.46 14.74 -13.51
N LEU A 62 14.92 13.50 -13.34
CA LEU A 62 14.16 12.33 -13.73
C LEU A 62 13.05 12.09 -12.72
N SER A 63 11.84 11.87 -13.22
CA SER A 63 10.70 11.58 -12.38
C SER A 63 10.79 10.20 -11.73
N LYS A 64 10.38 10.15 -10.47
CA LYS A 64 10.19 8.94 -9.67
C LYS A 64 8.79 8.90 -9.06
N GLY A 65 7.81 9.53 -9.72
CA GLY A 65 6.43 9.59 -9.26
C GLY A 65 6.16 10.76 -8.31
N SER A 66 6.46 10.62 -7.02
CA SER A 66 6.27 11.68 -6.00
C SER A 66 7.54 12.49 -5.70
N SER A 67 8.66 12.13 -6.31
CA SER A 67 9.95 12.82 -6.19
C SER A 67 10.73 12.77 -7.49
N ALA A 68 11.85 13.47 -7.55
CA ALA A 68 12.73 13.45 -8.70
C ALA A 68 14.19 13.42 -8.28
N GLY A 69 15.04 12.86 -9.14
CA GLY A 69 16.49 12.80 -8.93
C GLY A 69 17.24 13.38 -10.11
N ALA A 70 18.35 14.07 -9.83
CA ALA A 70 19.30 14.41 -10.88
C ALA A 70 19.92 13.13 -11.45
N VAL A 71 20.03 13.06 -12.77
CA VAL A 71 20.68 11.94 -13.45
C VAL A 71 21.95 12.45 -14.11
N GLN A 72 23.03 11.69 -13.93
CA GLN A 72 24.32 11.96 -14.52
C GLN A 72 24.61 10.90 -15.59
N THR A 73 25.44 11.24 -16.58
CA THR A 73 25.91 10.31 -17.61
C THR A 73 26.49 9.03 -17.00
N GLN A 74 27.15 9.15 -15.86
CA GLN A 74 27.70 8.00 -15.12
C GLN A 74 26.63 6.98 -14.70
N HIS A 75 25.42 7.41 -14.35
CA HIS A 75 24.32 6.48 -14.01
C HIS A 75 23.92 5.62 -15.21
N PHE A 76 23.88 6.21 -16.42
CA PHE A 76 23.64 5.45 -17.65
C PHE A 76 24.77 4.49 -17.97
N ALA A 77 26.02 4.92 -17.78
CA ALA A 77 27.19 4.06 -18.00
C ALA A 77 27.17 2.84 -17.07
N MET A 78 26.92 3.07 -15.77
CA MET A 78 26.80 2.00 -14.79
C MET A 78 25.63 1.06 -15.10
N TRP A 79 24.48 1.61 -15.48
CA TRP A 79 23.34 0.81 -15.90
C TRP A 79 23.65 -0.02 -17.16
N LEU A 80 24.32 0.55 -18.17
CA LEU A 80 24.70 -0.18 -19.39
C LEU A 80 25.65 -1.32 -19.08
N ALA A 81 26.67 -1.09 -18.24
CA ALA A 81 27.59 -2.15 -17.82
C ALA A 81 26.85 -3.26 -17.08
N TRP A 82 25.93 -2.91 -16.18
CA TRP A 82 25.09 -3.87 -15.46
C TRP A 82 24.17 -4.65 -16.42
N CYS A 83 23.43 -3.99 -17.30
CA CYS A 83 22.55 -4.65 -18.26
C CYS A 83 23.31 -5.50 -19.28
N THR A 84 24.47 -5.05 -19.74
CA THR A 84 25.34 -5.82 -20.64
C THR A 84 25.71 -7.16 -20.03
N SER A 85 26.00 -7.20 -18.71
CA SER A 85 26.28 -8.45 -17.99
C SER A 85 25.11 -9.44 -17.94
N LYS A 86 23.86 -8.95 -18.13
CA LYS A 86 22.64 -9.75 -18.02
C LYS A 86 22.09 -10.20 -19.37
N ILE A 87 22.14 -9.33 -20.38
CA ILE A 87 21.45 -9.54 -21.66
C ILE A 87 22.33 -9.29 -22.89
N GLY A 88 23.61 -8.99 -22.69
CA GLY A 88 24.55 -8.63 -23.74
C GLY A 88 24.45 -7.15 -24.16
N GLU A 89 25.53 -6.67 -24.79
CA GLU A 89 25.71 -5.25 -25.11
C GLU A 89 24.65 -4.74 -26.10
N GLU A 90 24.42 -5.48 -27.21
CA GLU A 90 23.49 -5.06 -28.26
C GLU A 90 22.08 -4.84 -27.71
N ASN A 91 21.58 -5.77 -26.89
CA ASN A 91 20.26 -5.65 -26.29
C ASN A 91 20.21 -4.51 -25.26
N ALA A 92 21.27 -4.30 -24.48
CA ALA A 92 21.34 -3.21 -23.51
C ALA A 92 21.25 -1.84 -24.21
N TRP A 93 21.99 -1.64 -25.30
CA TRP A 93 21.89 -0.41 -26.11
C TRP A 93 20.51 -0.23 -26.73
N LYS A 94 19.91 -1.30 -27.27
CA LYS A 94 18.56 -1.25 -27.85
C LYS A 94 17.50 -0.82 -26.83
N ILE A 95 17.61 -1.29 -25.59
CA ILE A 95 16.73 -0.86 -24.49
C ILE A 95 16.97 0.62 -24.17
N LEU A 96 18.23 1.05 -24.09
CA LEU A 96 18.57 2.45 -23.84
C LEU A 96 18.00 3.37 -24.92
N ASP A 97 18.18 3.03 -26.20
CA ASP A 97 17.71 3.82 -27.33
C ASP A 97 16.20 4.02 -27.27
N LYS A 98 15.46 2.92 -27.10
CA LYS A 98 14.01 2.96 -26.94
C LYS A 98 13.58 3.83 -25.75
N TRP A 99 14.28 3.70 -24.63
CA TRP A 99 13.98 4.47 -23.44
C TRP A 99 14.30 5.95 -23.62
N LEU A 100 15.41 6.32 -24.27
CA LEU A 100 15.78 7.71 -24.54
C LEU A 100 14.73 8.42 -25.40
N GLU A 101 14.11 7.70 -26.33
CA GLU A 101 13.05 8.22 -27.19
C GLU A 101 11.67 8.32 -26.51
N ALA A 102 11.44 7.60 -25.41
CA ALA A 102 10.14 7.59 -24.74
C ALA A 102 9.82 8.92 -24.04
N GLU A 103 8.59 9.42 -24.11
CA GLU A 103 8.19 10.59 -23.31
C GLU A 103 7.80 10.22 -21.87
N GLN A 104 7.31 9.00 -21.71
CA GLN A 104 6.87 8.42 -20.45
C GLN A 104 7.66 7.16 -20.15
N ILE A 105 7.85 6.90 -18.86
CA ILE A 105 8.47 5.69 -18.36
C ILE A 105 7.46 4.90 -17.54
N GLU A 106 7.56 3.58 -17.62
CA GLU A 106 6.77 2.70 -16.76
C GLU A 106 7.51 2.50 -15.43
N VAL A 107 6.77 2.66 -14.33
CA VAL A 107 7.27 2.40 -12.98
C VAL A 107 6.30 1.49 -12.25
N LEU A 108 6.84 0.64 -11.38
CA LEU A 108 6.06 -0.08 -10.38
C LEU A 108 5.88 0.82 -9.18
N SER A 109 4.65 1.32 -9.01
CA SER A 109 4.23 2.00 -7.80
C SER A 109 3.91 0.94 -6.74
N SER A 110 4.60 0.97 -5.62
CA SER A 110 4.58 -0.06 -4.58
C SER A 110 4.25 0.53 -3.22
N LEU A 111 3.12 0.14 -2.65
CA LEU A 111 2.75 0.44 -1.28
C LEU A 111 3.12 -0.75 -0.39
N TRP A 112 4.23 -0.62 0.34
CA TRP A 112 4.59 -1.54 1.42
C TRP A 112 3.56 -1.45 2.54
N VAL A 113 3.08 -2.60 3.00
CA VAL A 113 2.02 -2.68 4.00
C VAL A 113 2.44 -3.47 5.23
N LEU A 114 1.93 -3.06 6.39
CA LEU A 114 2.09 -3.77 7.66
C LEU A 114 0.87 -4.62 7.98
N GLY A 115 1.11 -5.65 8.78
CA GLY A 115 0.07 -6.54 9.30
C GLY A 115 -0.51 -7.53 8.30
N LEU A 116 0.03 -7.58 7.08
CA LEU A 116 -0.39 -8.49 6.03
C LEU A 116 0.80 -9.30 5.51
N GLU A 117 0.58 -10.59 5.34
CA GLU A 117 1.50 -11.56 4.74
C GLU A 117 0.74 -12.33 3.66
N ALA A 118 1.31 -12.46 2.46
CA ALA A 118 0.72 -13.21 1.38
C ALA A 118 1.44 -14.55 1.20
N ASP A 119 0.73 -15.66 1.06
CA ASP A 119 1.36 -16.97 0.81
C ASP A 119 1.92 -17.05 -0.63
N SER A 120 1.29 -16.33 -1.56
CA SER A 120 1.67 -16.22 -2.97
C SER A 120 1.35 -14.81 -3.51
N SER A 121 1.92 -14.46 -4.65
CA SER A 121 1.56 -13.22 -5.34
C SER A 121 0.13 -13.31 -5.89
N ILE A 122 -0.74 -12.39 -5.47
CA ILE A 122 -2.17 -12.34 -5.85
C ILE A 122 -2.35 -11.22 -6.87
N ARG A 123 -2.82 -11.57 -8.08
CA ARG A 123 -3.18 -10.60 -9.12
C ARG A 123 -4.64 -10.21 -8.97
N LEU A 124 -4.90 -8.92 -9.13
CA LEU A 124 -6.21 -8.30 -9.00
C LEU A 124 -6.52 -7.50 -10.27
N SER A 125 -7.79 -7.14 -10.42
CA SER A 125 -8.28 -6.25 -11.46
C SER A 125 -7.59 -4.88 -11.45
N GLY A 126 -7.64 -4.17 -12.58
CA GLY A 126 -7.05 -2.83 -12.70
C GLY A 126 -5.52 -2.78 -12.65
N GLY A 127 -4.84 -3.92 -12.87
CA GLY A 127 -3.37 -4.03 -12.86
C GLY A 127 -2.76 -4.00 -11.46
N LEU A 128 -3.57 -4.21 -10.42
CA LEU A 128 -3.12 -4.30 -9.04
C LEU A 128 -2.61 -5.70 -8.71
N SER A 129 -1.66 -5.79 -7.80
CA SER A 129 -1.26 -7.08 -7.23
C SER A 129 -0.77 -6.93 -5.79
N ILE A 130 -0.96 -7.97 -4.99
CA ILE A 130 -0.35 -8.12 -3.67
C ILE A 130 0.84 -9.06 -3.86
N GLN A 131 2.05 -8.56 -3.68
CA GLN A 131 3.30 -9.29 -3.92
C GLN A 131 4.04 -9.54 -2.60
N LYS A 132 4.59 -10.73 -2.45
CA LYS A 132 5.49 -11.04 -1.33
C LYS A 132 6.74 -10.21 -1.42
N VAL A 133 7.35 -9.90 -0.28
CA VAL A 133 8.62 -9.15 -0.24
C VAL A 133 9.72 -9.85 -1.05
N GLU A 134 9.75 -11.18 -1.09
CA GLU A 134 10.70 -11.97 -1.87
C GLU A 134 10.50 -11.80 -3.39
N ASP A 135 9.25 -11.62 -3.82
CA ASP A 135 8.84 -11.51 -5.22
C ASP A 135 9.00 -10.07 -5.75
N MET A 136 9.23 -9.09 -4.88
CA MET A 136 9.43 -7.69 -5.26
C MET A 136 10.74 -7.50 -6.05
N PRO A 137 10.83 -6.47 -6.92
CA PRO A 137 12.09 -6.09 -7.54
C PRO A 137 13.17 -5.74 -6.50
N ASP A 138 14.42 -6.00 -6.88
CA ASP A 138 15.56 -5.68 -6.02
C ASP A 138 15.61 -4.17 -5.74
N SER A 139 15.60 -3.84 -4.45
CA SER A 139 15.46 -2.48 -3.95
C SER A 139 16.01 -2.39 -2.54
N ASN A 140 16.34 -1.17 -2.11
CA ASN A 140 16.78 -0.90 -0.74
C ASN A 140 15.72 -1.33 0.28
N GLU A 141 14.43 -1.16 -0.04
CA GLU A 141 13.33 -1.54 0.85
C GLU A 141 13.20 -3.07 0.94
N LYS A 142 13.22 -3.79 -0.19
CA LYS A 142 13.21 -5.26 -0.19
C LYS A 142 14.37 -5.81 0.65
N GLU A 143 15.59 -5.34 0.39
CA GLU A 143 16.76 -5.78 1.14
C GLU A 143 16.62 -5.46 2.64
N LYS A 144 16.23 -4.24 2.99
CA LYS A 144 15.99 -3.83 4.37
C LYS A 144 14.97 -4.75 5.06
N TYR A 145 13.85 -5.04 4.42
CA TYR A 145 12.78 -5.84 5.01
C TYR A 145 13.14 -7.33 5.12
N LEU A 146 13.99 -7.85 4.22
CA LEU A 146 14.52 -9.22 4.30
C LEU A 146 15.66 -9.38 5.32
N THR A 147 16.48 -8.34 5.53
CA THR A 147 17.71 -8.41 6.36
C THR A 147 17.47 -8.02 7.81
N VAL A 148 16.68 -6.96 8.07
CA VAL A 148 16.51 -6.36 9.41
C VAL A 148 15.71 -7.26 10.36
N GLY A 149 15.08 -8.33 9.85
CA GLY A 149 14.36 -9.33 10.65
C GLY A 149 15.20 -10.13 11.65
N ARG A 150 16.53 -9.96 11.71
CA ARG A 150 17.40 -10.71 12.62
C ARG A 150 17.91 -9.95 13.85
N ASP A 151 18.11 -8.62 13.77
CA ASP A 151 18.87 -7.90 14.82
C ASP A 151 18.12 -6.73 15.50
N SER A 152 16.91 -6.37 15.07
CA SER A 152 16.16 -5.26 15.68
C SER A 152 15.36 -5.69 16.92
N PHE A 153 16.07 -6.12 17.97
CA PHE A 153 15.49 -6.34 19.32
C PHE A 153 15.23 -5.01 20.06
N GLY A 154 14.57 -4.06 19.41
CA GLY A 154 14.04 -2.86 20.06
C GLY A 154 12.67 -3.15 20.65
N ILE A 155 12.48 -2.91 21.95
CA ILE A 155 11.15 -2.90 22.58
C ILE A 155 10.28 -1.87 21.81
N GLY A 156 9.27 -2.35 21.09
CA GLY A 156 8.35 -1.51 20.31
C GLY A 156 8.66 -1.35 18.82
N ALA A 157 9.58 -2.13 18.24
CA ALA A 157 9.75 -2.13 16.79
C ALA A 157 8.47 -2.63 16.10
N ALA A 158 7.90 -1.82 15.21
CA ALA A 158 6.79 -2.24 14.36
C ALA A 158 7.20 -3.49 13.57
N SER A 159 6.22 -4.36 13.27
CA SER A 159 6.43 -5.42 12.29
C SER A 159 7.04 -4.83 11.00
N LEU A 160 7.92 -5.56 10.33
CA LEU A 160 8.39 -5.15 9.01
C LEU A 160 7.36 -5.58 7.95
N PRO A 161 7.20 -4.83 6.85
CA PRO A 161 6.38 -5.26 5.73
C PRO A 161 6.82 -6.62 5.20
N LYS A 162 5.85 -7.54 5.04
CA LYS A 162 6.07 -8.86 4.42
C LYS A 162 5.53 -8.94 3.00
N CYS A 163 4.76 -7.93 2.58
CA CYS A 163 4.24 -7.81 1.24
C CYS A 163 4.10 -6.33 0.85
N ALA A 164 3.86 -6.10 -0.44
CA ALA A 164 3.52 -4.80 -1.00
C ALA A 164 2.31 -4.93 -1.93
N ILE A 165 1.48 -3.90 -1.96
CA ILE A 165 0.47 -3.71 -2.99
C ILE A 165 1.14 -2.95 -4.12
N THR A 166 1.05 -3.44 -5.35
CA THR A 166 1.78 -2.86 -6.48
C THR A 166 0.87 -2.62 -7.69
N LYS A 167 1.25 -1.64 -8.51
CA LYS A 167 0.63 -1.32 -9.79
C LYS A 167 1.65 -0.72 -10.74
N ALA A 168 1.70 -1.23 -11.97
CA ALA A 168 2.47 -0.59 -13.03
C ALA A 168 1.74 0.67 -13.49
N ILE A 169 2.44 1.81 -13.52
CA ILE A 169 1.90 3.10 -13.95
C ILE A 169 2.89 3.79 -14.89
N LYS A 170 2.37 4.62 -15.78
CA LYS A 170 3.18 5.45 -16.68
C LYS A 170 3.28 6.86 -16.13
N ILE A 171 4.51 7.35 -15.96
CA ILE A 171 4.80 8.69 -15.49
C ILE A 171 5.61 9.46 -16.55
N PRO A 172 5.52 10.80 -16.61
CA PRO A 172 6.43 11.60 -17.42
C PRO A 172 7.87 11.28 -17.07
N LYS A 173 8.76 11.14 -18.06
CA LYS A 173 10.18 10.84 -17.81
C LYS A 173 10.85 11.95 -17.00
N PHE A 174 10.57 13.19 -17.35
CA PHE A 174 11.14 14.36 -16.69
C PHE A 174 10.13 14.96 -15.73
N TRP A 175 10.64 15.41 -14.59
CA TRP A 175 9.86 16.15 -13.63
C TRP A 175 9.55 17.55 -14.16
N ALA A 176 8.28 17.94 -14.19
CA ALA A 176 7.92 19.27 -14.65
C ALA A 176 8.51 20.41 -13.78
N THR A 177 8.75 21.54 -14.44
CA THR A 177 8.99 22.82 -13.77
C THR A 177 7.71 23.33 -13.11
N THR A 178 7.83 24.21 -12.12
CA THR A 178 6.68 24.93 -11.53
C THR A 178 6.01 25.79 -12.62
N PRO A 179 4.66 25.82 -12.77
CA PRO A 179 3.58 25.22 -11.95
C PRO A 179 3.07 23.83 -12.39
N GLN A 180 3.46 23.30 -13.56
CA GLN A 180 3.05 21.97 -14.03
C GLN A 180 3.37 20.84 -13.04
N LYS A 181 4.40 21.05 -12.19
CA LYS A 181 4.76 20.17 -11.08
C LYS A 181 3.56 19.74 -10.21
N GLU A 182 2.69 20.67 -9.82
CA GLU A 182 1.58 20.36 -8.91
C GLU A 182 0.53 19.49 -9.61
N ILE A 183 0.25 19.78 -10.88
CA ILE A 183 -0.69 19.01 -11.70
C ILE A 183 -0.18 17.59 -11.92
N GLU A 184 1.10 17.41 -12.22
CA GLU A 184 1.70 16.09 -12.42
C GLU A 184 1.77 15.29 -11.13
N ALA A 185 2.15 15.93 -10.02
CA ALA A 185 2.12 15.30 -8.70
C ALA A 185 0.70 14.85 -8.34
N GLN A 186 -0.33 15.68 -8.60
CA GLN A 186 -1.72 15.30 -8.35
C GLN A 186 -2.17 14.14 -9.24
N LYS A 187 -1.83 14.16 -10.54
CA LYS A 187 -2.12 13.04 -11.46
C LYS A 187 -1.48 11.74 -10.97
N TYR A 188 -0.23 11.82 -10.52
CA TYR A 188 0.48 10.69 -9.94
C TYR A 188 -0.23 10.17 -8.68
N TRP A 189 -0.54 11.04 -7.71
CA TRP A 189 -1.23 10.63 -6.49
C TRP A 189 -2.61 10.02 -6.77
N ASN A 190 -3.35 10.56 -7.73
CA ASN A 190 -4.62 9.99 -8.17
C ASN A 190 -4.46 8.57 -8.75
N GLN A 191 -3.37 8.30 -9.48
CA GLN A 191 -3.08 6.95 -10.00
C GLN A 191 -2.66 5.98 -8.88
N SER A 192 -1.92 6.46 -7.88
CA SER A 192 -1.46 5.66 -6.74
C SER A 192 -2.52 5.48 -5.66
N GLN A 193 -3.58 6.30 -5.64
CA GLN A 193 -4.66 6.24 -4.64
C GLN A 193 -5.32 4.85 -4.57
N SER A 194 -5.40 4.13 -5.71
CA SER A 194 -5.94 2.77 -5.73
C SER A 194 -5.16 1.77 -4.85
N LEU A 195 -3.87 2.02 -4.61
CA LEU A 195 -3.06 1.20 -3.69
C LEU A 195 -3.53 1.37 -2.24
N TYR A 196 -3.77 2.62 -1.84
CA TYR A 196 -4.26 2.96 -0.50
C TYR A 196 -5.70 2.51 -0.30
N ASP A 197 -6.55 2.70 -1.31
CA ASP A 197 -7.94 2.23 -1.27
C ASP A 197 -7.99 0.71 -1.10
N LEU A 198 -7.17 -0.05 -1.83
CA LEU A 198 -7.05 -1.49 -1.65
C LEU A 198 -6.54 -1.86 -0.25
N ALA A 199 -5.50 -1.20 0.27
CA ALA A 199 -5.01 -1.44 1.63
C ALA A 199 -6.12 -1.22 2.69
N SER A 200 -6.90 -0.16 2.54
CA SER A 200 -8.04 0.13 3.41
C SER A 200 -9.14 -0.92 3.29
N LEU A 201 -9.52 -1.30 2.06
CA LEU A 201 -10.55 -2.31 1.79
C LEU A 201 -10.19 -3.69 2.34
N LEU A 202 -8.91 -4.08 2.35
CA LEU A 202 -8.50 -5.35 2.97
C LEU A 202 -8.88 -5.46 4.45
N ASN A 203 -9.03 -4.34 5.16
CA ASN A 203 -9.46 -4.36 6.56
C ASN A 203 -10.96 -4.68 6.73
N THR A 204 -11.76 -4.69 5.65
CA THR A 204 -13.17 -5.14 5.72
C THR A 204 -13.29 -6.65 5.69
N ILE A 205 -12.21 -7.39 5.39
CA ILE A 205 -12.23 -8.85 5.37
C ILE A 205 -11.93 -9.36 6.79
N PRO A 206 -12.74 -10.31 7.31
CA PRO A 206 -12.51 -10.88 8.63
C PRO A 206 -11.11 -11.42 8.82
N ASN A 207 -10.52 -11.08 9.97
CA ASN A 207 -9.17 -11.47 10.38
C ASN A 207 -8.01 -10.93 9.51
N LEU A 208 -8.26 -10.07 8.53
CA LEU A 208 -7.20 -9.38 7.79
C LEU A 208 -6.87 -8.02 8.41
N PHE A 209 -5.58 -7.69 8.48
CA PHE A 209 -5.06 -6.41 8.93
C PHE A 209 -4.15 -5.86 7.84
N CYS A 210 -4.38 -4.64 7.39
CA CYS A 210 -3.52 -4.03 6.38
C CYS A 210 -3.34 -2.55 6.69
N VAL A 211 -2.09 -2.11 6.82
CA VAL A 211 -1.75 -0.72 7.09
C VAL A 211 -0.79 -0.21 6.02
N PRO A 212 -1.13 0.87 5.30
CA PRO A 212 -0.17 1.59 4.49
C PRO A 212 1.05 2.01 5.33
N HIS A 213 2.27 1.65 4.90
CA HIS A 213 3.49 1.97 5.66
C HIS A 213 4.47 2.84 4.89
N PHE A 214 4.81 2.44 3.67
CA PHE A 214 5.75 3.18 2.86
C PHE A 214 5.41 3.01 1.39
N HIS A 215 5.29 4.12 0.67
CA HIS A 215 5.00 4.12 -0.75
C HIS A 215 6.26 4.50 -1.51
N THR A 216 6.67 3.65 -2.44
CA THR A 216 7.87 3.81 -3.26
C THR A 216 7.56 3.53 -4.72
N ASN A 217 8.46 3.99 -5.61
CA ASN A 217 8.40 3.67 -7.03
C ASN A 217 9.73 3.10 -7.50
N TYR A 218 9.63 2.12 -8.39
CA TYR A 218 10.77 1.44 -8.99
C TYR A 218 10.63 1.41 -10.50
N THR A 219 11.72 1.61 -11.23
CA THR A 219 11.81 1.16 -12.63
C THR A 219 11.92 -0.36 -12.62
N VAL A 220 11.09 -1.05 -13.39
CA VAL A 220 11.02 -2.53 -13.36
C VAL A 220 12.01 -3.13 -14.35
N GLY A 221 12.63 -4.25 -13.96
CA GLY A 221 13.40 -5.08 -14.88
C GLY A 221 14.69 -4.40 -15.33
N LEU A 222 14.86 -4.27 -16.64
CA LEU A 222 16.06 -3.74 -17.28
C LEU A 222 15.88 -2.31 -17.78
N GLU A 223 14.87 -1.57 -17.31
CA GLU A 223 14.69 -0.18 -17.71
C GLU A 223 15.90 0.68 -17.27
N PRO A 224 16.36 1.64 -18.11
CA PRO A 224 17.48 2.53 -17.81
C PRO A 224 17.41 3.17 -16.44
N ILE A 225 18.60 3.33 -15.86
CA ILE A 225 18.88 3.87 -14.53
C ILE A 225 18.62 2.85 -13.41
N GLY A 226 17.67 1.92 -13.55
CA GLY A 226 17.51 0.73 -12.70
C GLY A 226 17.84 0.96 -11.21
N PRO A 227 18.77 0.19 -10.62
CA PRO A 227 19.14 0.33 -9.20
C PRO A 227 19.92 1.62 -8.88
N PHE A 228 20.47 2.29 -9.90
CA PHE A 228 21.30 3.49 -9.77
C PHE A 228 20.48 4.77 -9.67
N GLY A 229 19.18 4.70 -9.95
CA GLY A 229 18.28 5.85 -9.84
C GLY A 229 17.96 6.23 -8.41
N GLY A 230 18.03 5.27 -7.48
CA GLY A 230 17.49 5.37 -6.13
C GLY A 230 15.96 5.39 -6.10
N SER A 231 15.35 4.93 -5.00
CA SER A 231 13.91 5.00 -4.81
C SER A 231 13.45 6.42 -4.47
N GLY A 232 12.19 6.72 -4.80
CA GLY A 232 11.48 7.91 -4.39
C GLY A 232 10.20 7.51 -3.69
N GLY A 233 9.93 8.06 -2.50
CA GLY A 233 8.82 7.58 -1.70
C GLY A 233 8.44 8.47 -0.51
N GLY A 234 7.33 8.10 0.12
CA GLY A 234 6.78 8.76 1.29
C GLY A 234 6.10 7.77 2.22
N ALA A 235 6.19 8.00 3.52
CA ALA A 235 5.45 7.25 4.52
C ALA A 235 4.23 8.07 4.94
N PRO A 236 3.00 7.53 4.89
CA PRO A 236 1.90 8.13 5.62
C PRO A 236 2.23 8.12 7.12
N LEU A 237 1.91 9.21 7.80
CA LEU A 237 1.91 9.21 9.26
C LEU A 237 0.67 8.46 9.73
N PHE A 238 0.86 7.33 10.39
CA PHE A 238 -0.23 6.60 11.03
C PHE A 238 -0.10 6.68 12.55
N ASP A 239 -1.22 6.94 13.20
CA ASP A 239 -1.30 7.15 14.65
C ASP A 239 -1.20 5.84 15.44
N VAL A 240 -1.69 4.74 14.86
CA VAL A 240 -1.76 3.42 15.50
C VAL A 240 -0.98 2.39 14.67
N GLY A 241 0.16 1.95 15.20
CA GLY A 241 0.96 0.86 14.61
C GLY A 241 0.34 -0.53 14.80
N THR A 242 0.92 -1.54 14.15
CA THR A 242 0.51 -2.96 14.32
C THR A 242 1.69 -3.85 14.68
N SER A 243 1.47 -4.74 15.63
CA SER A 243 2.31 -5.93 15.89
C SER A 243 1.67 -7.22 15.35
N THR A 244 0.39 -7.19 14.99
CA THR A 244 -0.35 -8.34 14.47
C THR A 244 -0.10 -8.51 12.98
N VAL A 245 0.10 -9.76 12.55
CA VAL A 245 0.19 -10.15 11.14
C VAL A 245 -0.95 -11.11 10.82
N SER A 246 -1.66 -10.83 9.74
CA SER A 246 -2.67 -11.68 9.11
C SER A 246 -2.15 -12.27 7.82
N LYS A 247 -2.74 -13.40 7.41
CA LYS A 247 -2.40 -14.08 6.16
C LYS A 247 -3.49 -13.89 5.12
N ILE A 248 -3.10 -13.54 3.90
CA ILE A 248 -3.97 -13.51 2.74
C ILE A 248 -3.56 -14.58 1.73
N SER A 249 -4.56 -15.33 1.25
CA SER A 249 -4.42 -16.32 0.18
C SER A 249 -5.14 -15.86 -1.09
N SER A 250 -4.89 -16.54 -2.20
CA SER A 250 -5.58 -16.34 -3.47
C SER A 250 -7.10 -16.53 -3.39
N ASP A 251 -7.61 -17.25 -2.38
CA ASP A 251 -9.05 -17.48 -2.21
C ASP A 251 -9.82 -16.19 -1.91
N HIS A 252 -9.13 -15.14 -1.45
CA HIS A 252 -9.72 -13.83 -1.21
C HIS A 252 -9.82 -12.98 -2.49
N SER A 253 -9.18 -13.38 -3.60
CA SER A 253 -9.02 -12.53 -4.79
C SER A 253 -10.34 -12.08 -5.38
N GLU A 254 -11.32 -12.99 -5.52
CA GLU A 254 -12.65 -12.68 -6.08
C GLU A 254 -13.40 -11.64 -5.24
N LEU A 255 -13.40 -11.81 -3.92
CA LEU A 255 -14.05 -10.86 -3.00
C LEU A 255 -13.34 -9.51 -3.02
N VAL A 256 -12.01 -9.49 -3.00
CA VAL A 256 -11.21 -8.26 -3.05
C VAL A 256 -11.48 -7.49 -4.34
N ASP A 257 -11.51 -8.17 -5.49
CA ASP A 257 -11.82 -7.54 -6.78
C ASP A 257 -13.25 -7.02 -6.85
N LEU A 258 -14.21 -7.78 -6.30
CA LEU A 258 -15.59 -7.32 -6.22
C LEU A 258 -15.72 -6.06 -5.36
N LEU A 259 -15.11 -6.04 -4.17
CA LEU A 259 -15.12 -4.87 -3.29
C LEU A 259 -14.44 -3.66 -3.93
N LEU A 260 -13.26 -3.87 -4.54
CA LEU A 260 -12.51 -2.81 -5.19
C LEU A 260 -13.28 -2.22 -6.38
N SER A 261 -13.84 -3.06 -7.25
CA SER A 261 -14.60 -2.58 -8.41
C SER A 261 -15.83 -1.77 -7.99
N LYS A 262 -16.55 -2.22 -6.96
CA LYS A 262 -17.71 -1.51 -6.39
C LYS A 262 -17.32 -0.21 -5.71
N PHE A 263 -16.20 -0.20 -4.99
CA PHE A 263 -15.68 1.00 -4.36
C PHE A 263 -15.25 2.04 -5.40
N VAL A 264 -14.53 1.62 -6.46
CA VAL A 264 -14.08 2.50 -7.53
C VAL A 264 -15.26 3.10 -8.32
N SER A 265 -16.38 2.39 -8.44
CA SER A 265 -17.58 2.91 -9.11
C SER A 265 -18.37 3.96 -8.32
N LYS A 266 -18.08 4.16 -7.03
CA LYS A 266 -18.70 5.20 -6.20
C LYS A 266 -18.24 6.60 -6.62
N ASP A 267 -19.05 7.62 -6.35
CA ASP A 267 -18.61 9.01 -6.52
C ASP A 267 -17.57 9.42 -5.47
N ASP A 268 -16.90 10.55 -5.68
CA ASP A 268 -15.80 10.99 -4.81
C ASP A 268 -16.27 11.32 -3.39
N SER A 269 -17.48 11.86 -3.21
CA SER A 269 -18.04 12.16 -1.89
C SER A 269 -18.32 10.88 -1.10
N GLU A 270 -18.90 9.87 -1.76
CA GLU A 270 -19.10 8.55 -1.16
C GLU A 270 -17.77 7.86 -0.82
N LYS A 271 -16.78 7.92 -1.71
CA LYS A 271 -15.44 7.38 -1.47
C LYS A 271 -14.77 8.01 -0.26
N ASP A 272 -14.82 9.33 -0.13
CA ASP A 272 -14.18 10.04 0.98
C ASP A 272 -14.84 9.69 2.32
N ARG A 273 -16.17 9.60 2.35
CA ARG A 273 -16.91 9.09 3.52
C ARG A 273 -16.46 7.66 3.86
N LEU A 274 -16.42 6.76 2.88
CA LEU A 274 -16.01 5.37 3.10
C LEU A 274 -14.55 5.25 3.55
N ARG A 275 -13.63 6.05 3.00
CA ARG A 275 -12.22 6.10 3.44
C ARG A 275 -12.09 6.47 4.91
N LEU A 276 -12.88 7.45 5.37
CA LEU A 276 -12.87 7.85 6.77
C LEU A 276 -13.37 6.72 7.69
N ILE A 277 -14.44 6.03 7.28
CA ILE A 277 -14.98 4.87 8.01
C ILE A 277 -13.96 3.72 8.03
N LEU A 278 -13.38 3.38 6.88
CA LEU A 278 -12.35 2.35 6.76
C LEU A 278 -11.12 2.67 7.61
N SER A 279 -10.71 3.94 7.66
CA SER A 279 -9.62 4.39 8.54
C SER A 279 -9.93 4.13 10.02
N ARG A 280 -11.17 4.40 10.46
CA ARG A 280 -11.60 4.14 11.85
C ARG A 280 -11.63 2.65 12.17
N LEU A 281 -12.21 1.82 11.29
CA LEU A 281 -12.17 0.36 11.45
C LEU A 281 -10.73 -0.17 11.51
N SER A 282 -9.89 0.31 10.59
CA SER A 282 -8.48 -0.06 10.51
C SER A 282 -7.75 0.26 11.83
N GLN A 283 -7.93 1.46 12.39
CA GLN A 283 -7.35 1.86 13.68
C GLN A 283 -7.87 1.00 14.83
N ALA A 284 -9.19 0.83 14.93
CA ALA A 284 -9.82 -0.02 15.94
C ALA A 284 -9.19 -1.41 16.00
N LYS A 285 -9.05 -2.08 14.86
CA LYS A 285 -8.48 -3.43 14.77
C LYS A 285 -7.07 -3.54 15.38
N ARG A 286 -6.30 -2.45 15.38
CA ARG A 286 -4.91 -2.41 15.87
C ARG A 286 -4.72 -1.88 17.28
N ARG A 287 -5.68 -1.14 17.83
CA ARG A 287 -5.51 -0.53 19.15
C ARG A 287 -5.37 -1.59 20.24
N ILE A 288 -4.37 -1.38 21.09
CA ILE A 288 -4.11 -2.22 22.28
C ILE A 288 -5.04 -1.81 23.41
N GLN A 289 -5.23 -0.50 23.62
CA GLN A 289 -6.15 0.01 24.63
C GLN A 289 -7.59 -0.24 24.19
N ILE A 290 -8.32 -0.97 25.02
CA ILE A 290 -9.66 -1.46 24.71
C ILE A 290 -10.66 -0.31 24.61
N GLU A 291 -10.56 0.68 25.48
CA GLU A 291 -11.39 1.87 25.48
C GLU A 291 -11.34 2.56 24.11
N ASP A 292 -10.14 2.81 23.61
CA ASP A 292 -9.95 3.45 22.30
C ASP A 292 -10.42 2.55 21.15
N LYS A 293 -10.20 1.22 21.25
CA LYS A 293 -10.72 0.26 20.25
C LYS A 293 -12.24 0.34 20.16
N ILE A 294 -12.94 0.40 21.30
CA ILE A 294 -14.39 0.56 21.37
C ILE A 294 -14.83 1.92 20.82
N LEU A 295 -14.09 3.00 21.08
CA LEU A 295 -14.36 4.32 20.51
C LEU A 295 -14.28 4.30 18.98
N ASP A 296 -13.17 3.83 18.41
CA ASP A 296 -12.98 3.79 16.96
C ASP A 296 -13.98 2.87 16.26
N LEU A 297 -14.31 1.69 16.84
CA LEU A 297 -15.36 0.80 16.30
C LEU A 297 -16.74 1.45 16.34
N GLY A 298 -17.08 2.08 17.48
CA GLY A 298 -18.36 2.75 17.61
C GLY A 298 -18.49 3.92 16.64
N ILE A 299 -17.44 4.73 16.45
CA ILE A 299 -17.42 5.80 15.45
C ILE A 299 -17.60 5.23 14.03
N ALA A 300 -16.88 4.17 13.67
CA ALA A 300 -17.02 3.55 12.35
C ALA A 300 -18.46 3.07 12.10
N LEU A 301 -19.06 2.36 13.07
CA LEU A 301 -20.44 1.89 12.98
C LEU A 301 -21.46 3.03 12.96
N GLU A 302 -21.28 4.08 13.76
CA GLU A 302 -22.18 5.24 13.78
C GLU A 302 -22.17 5.93 12.41
N MET A 303 -20.98 6.17 11.86
CA MET A 303 -20.83 6.76 10.52
C MET A 303 -21.43 5.90 9.40
N LEU A 304 -21.46 4.57 9.57
CA LEU A 304 -22.10 3.65 8.61
C LEU A 304 -23.62 3.68 8.70
N LEU A 305 -24.15 3.65 9.93
CA LEU A 305 -25.55 3.34 10.20
C LEU A 305 -26.42 4.58 10.45
N LEU A 306 -25.83 5.73 10.75
CA LEU A 306 -26.55 6.96 11.07
C LEU A 306 -26.30 8.05 10.04
N ASN A 307 -27.26 8.98 9.93
CA ASN A 307 -27.19 10.16 9.08
C ASN A 307 -27.07 11.41 9.96
N ASP A 308 -26.34 12.43 9.50
CA ASP A 308 -26.06 13.66 10.27
C ASP A 308 -27.31 14.48 10.65
N ASN A 309 -28.42 14.27 9.93
CA ASN A 309 -29.65 15.05 10.09
C ASN A 309 -30.64 14.47 11.10
N GLU A 310 -30.35 13.31 11.69
CA GLU A 310 -31.25 12.63 12.63
C GLU A 310 -30.81 12.88 14.07
N LYS A 311 -31.66 13.52 14.90
CA LYS A 311 -31.32 13.85 16.29
C LYS A 311 -32.07 13.00 17.32
N ASP A 312 -33.22 12.46 16.95
CA ASP A 312 -34.08 11.72 17.87
C ASP A 312 -33.85 10.20 17.74
N GLN A 313 -33.72 9.53 18.90
CA GLN A 313 -33.66 8.06 19.01
C GLN A 313 -32.49 7.38 18.26
N LEU A 314 -31.36 8.07 18.12
CA LEU A 314 -30.14 7.56 17.47
C LEU A 314 -29.76 6.13 17.88
N ALA A 315 -29.81 5.83 19.18
CA ALA A 315 -29.48 4.50 19.69
C ALA A 315 -30.41 3.40 19.16
N LEU A 316 -31.71 3.67 19.01
CA LEU A 316 -32.67 2.71 18.44
C LEU A 316 -32.44 2.55 16.94
N GLN A 317 -32.28 3.65 16.21
CA GLN A 317 -32.02 3.62 14.76
C GLN A 317 -30.74 2.86 14.43
N PHE A 318 -29.66 3.12 15.18
CA PHE A 318 -28.38 2.43 15.07
C PHE A 318 -28.54 0.91 15.12
N ARG A 319 -29.24 0.41 16.15
CA ARG A 319 -29.46 -1.02 16.36
C ARG A 319 -30.36 -1.63 15.30
N LEU A 320 -31.47 -0.98 14.97
CA LEU A 320 -32.41 -1.46 13.95
C LEU A 320 -31.73 -1.54 12.58
N ARG A 321 -31.10 -0.46 12.13
CA ARG A 321 -30.43 -0.40 10.83
C ARG A 321 -29.33 -1.43 10.71
N GLY A 322 -28.43 -1.53 11.69
CA GLY A 322 -27.34 -2.49 11.64
C GLY A 322 -27.85 -3.94 11.68
N SER A 323 -28.87 -4.24 12.49
CA SER A 323 -29.47 -5.58 12.53
C SER A 323 -30.08 -5.99 11.19
N TRP A 324 -30.85 -5.10 10.54
CA TRP A 324 -31.47 -5.40 9.25
C TRP A 324 -30.49 -5.39 8.08
N LEU A 325 -29.42 -4.60 8.16
CA LEU A 325 -28.38 -4.55 7.12
C LEU A 325 -27.58 -5.85 7.05
N VAL A 326 -27.27 -6.45 8.20
CA VAL A 326 -26.36 -7.60 8.29
C VAL A 326 -27.09 -8.92 8.54
N GLY A 327 -28.22 -8.92 9.23
CA GLY A 327 -28.94 -10.15 9.59
C GLY A 327 -29.88 -10.64 8.49
N GLU A 328 -29.73 -11.90 8.09
CA GLU A 328 -30.55 -12.55 7.08
C GLU A 328 -31.83 -13.14 7.69
N THR A 329 -31.73 -13.67 8.92
CA THR A 329 -32.84 -14.27 9.65
C THR A 329 -33.32 -13.43 10.83
N ALA A 330 -34.56 -13.66 11.29
CA ALA A 330 -35.10 -12.95 12.45
C ALA A 330 -34.28 -13.17 13.73
N LEU A 331 -33.76 -14.39 13.92
CA LEU A 331 -32.91 -14.72 15.08
C LEU A 331 -31.56 -13.99 14.99
N GLU A 332 -30.90 -14.00 13.82
CA GLU A 332 -29.67 -13.25 13.61
C GLU A 332 -29.86 -11.75 13.85
N ARG A 333 -30.98 -11.17 13.39
CA ARG A 333 -31.28 -9.76 13.62
C ARG A 333 -31.39 -9.44 15.10
N ILE A 334 -32.02 -10.30 15.90
CA ILE A 334 -32.11 -10.14 17.36
C ILE A 334 -30.70 -10.17 17.98
N GLU A 335 -29.86 -11.12 17.58
CA GLU A 335 -28.50 -11.23 18.09
C GLU A 335 -27.64 -10.00 17.73
N ILE A 336 -27.70 -9.56 16.47
CA ILE A 336 -26.97 -8.38 16.00
C ILE A 336 -27.49 -7.11 16.69
N TYR A 337 -28.80 -6.99 16.89
CA TYR A 337 -29.41 -5.88 17.61
C TYR A 337 -28.86 -5.77 19.04
N ASP A 338 -28.73 -6.90 19.74
CA ASP A 338 -28.17 -6.94 21.10
C ASP A 338 -26.66 -6.64 21.12
N LEU A 339 -25.90 -7.10 20.12
CA LEU A 339 -24.49 -6.72 19.97
C LEU A 339 -24.32 -5.22 19.73
N LEU A 340 -25.11 -4.63 18.83
CA LEU A 340 -25.11 -3.19 18.55
C LEU A 340 -25.49 -2.38 19.79
N LYS A 341 -26.46 -2.86 20.58
CA LYS A 341 -26.81 -2.25 21.85
C LYS A 341 -25.62 -2.22 22.80
N GLU A 342 -24.93 -3.35 22.93
CA GLU A 342 -23.79 -3.47 23.85
C GLU A 342 -22.64 -2.54 23.46
N ILE A 343 -22.22 -2.52 22.20
CA ILE A 343 -21.13 -1.63 21.75
C ILE A 343 -21.50 -0.15 21.82
N TYR A 344 -22.75 0.21 21.51
CA TYR A 344 -23.20 1.61 21.61
C TYR A 344 -23.17 2.11 23.07
N GLU A 345 -23.67 1.30 24.01
CA GLU A 345 -23.60 1.62 25.44
C GLU A 345 -22.15 1.69 25.96
N ALA A 346 -21.28 0.79 25.49
CA ALA A 346 -19.87 0.78 25.84
C ALA A 346 -19.14 2.03 25.33
N ARG A 347 -19.28 2.37 24.05
CA ARG A 347 -18.71 3.58 23.43
C ARG A 347 -19.19 4.84 24.13
N SER A 348 -20.49 4.95 24.41
CA SER A 348 -21.04 6.09 25.16
C SER A 348 -20.44 6.19 26.56
N SER A 349 -20.33 5.08 27.30
CA SER A 349 -19.68 5.03 28.61
C SER A 349 -18.22 5.50 28.54
N VAL A 350 -17.44 4.99 27.60
CA VAL A 350 -16.03 5.36 27.44
C VAL A 350 -15.88 6.84 27.09
N ALA A 351 -16.68 7.36 26.14
CA ALA A 351 -16.62 8.76 25.74
C ALA A 351 -16.91 9.74 26.89
N HIS A 352 -17.84 9.40 27.78
CA HIS A 352 -18.20 10.27 28.91
C HIS A 352 -17.35 10.08 30.16
N THR A 353 -16.81 8.88 30.38
CA THR A 353 -16.17 8.54 31.66
C THR A 353 -14.70 8.16 31.53
N GLY A 354 -14.18 8.01 30.32
CA GLY A 354 -12.83 7.52 30.03
C GLY A 354 -12.61 6.05 30.38
N SER A 355 -13.66 5.29 30.72
CA SER A 355 -13.54 3.93 31.24
C SER A 355 -14.66 3.02 30.74
N LEU A 356 -14.29 1.78 30.43
CA LEU A 356 -15.25 0.74 30.09
C LEU A 356 -16.02 0.29 31.34
N HIS A 357 -17.28 0.68 31.45
CA HIS A 357 -18.20 0.26 32.53
C HIS A 357 -17.58 0.29 33.94
N ARG A 358 -17.03 1.46 34.34
CA ARG A 358 -16.26 1.71 35.58
C ARG A 358 -16.74 1.00 36.87
N LYS A 359 -18.04 0.72 37.01
CA LYS A 359 -18.66 0.11 38.20
C LYS A 359 -19.15 -1.33 37.99
N ASN A 360 -19.05 -1.89 36.79
CA ASN A 360 -19.57 -3.22 36.45
C ASN A 360 -18.53 -4.05 35.68
N TYR A 361 -17.64 -4.69 36.44
CA TYR A 361 -16.56 -5.53 35.92
C TYR A 361 -17.07 -6.67 35.02
N ARG A 362 -18.16 -7.36 35.41
CA ARG A 362 -18.73 -8.45 34.59
C ARG A 362 -19.17 -7.95 33.22
N LYS A 363 -19.78 -6.76 33.15
CA LYS A 363 -20.18 -6.15 31.88
C LYS A 363 -18.96 -5.74 31.07
N ALA A 364 -17.94 -5.15 31.69
CA ALA A 364 -16.68 -4.81 31.03
C ALA A 364 -16.03 -6.06 30.39
N GLU A 365 -15.88 -7.16 31.14
CA GLU A 365 -15.30 -8.40 30.62
C GLU A 365 -16.12 -9.01 29.48
N LYS A 366 -17.45 -8.98 29.58
CA LYS A 366 -18.33 -9.41 28.48
C LYS A 366 -18.08 -8.59 27.20
N THR A 367 -18.02 -7.27 27.33
CA THR A 367 -17.75 -6.38 26.19
C THR A 367 -16.37 -6.64 25.59
N LYS A 368 -15.35 -6.86 26.42
CA LYS A 368 -14.01 -7.25 25.96
C LYS A 368 -14.04 -8.55 25.14
N ALA A 369 -14.73 -9.57 25.66
CA ALA A 369 -14.85 -10.86 24.99
C ALA A 369 -15.61 -10.76 23.65
N ASN A 370 -16.51 -9.78 23.51
CA ASN A 370 -17.30 -9.55 22.30
C ASN A 370 -16.60 -8.67 21.24
N ILE A 371 -15.42 -8.11 21.52
CA ILE A 371 -14.70 -7.25 20.56
C ILE A 371 -14.56 -7.88 19.15
N PRO A 372 -14.14 -9.15 19.00
CA PRO A 372 -14.05 -9.76 17.67
C PRO A 372 -15.41 -9.81 16.95
N ARG A 373 -16.51 -9.97 17.70
CA ARG A 373 -17.86 -9.95 17.13
C ARG A 373 -18.25 -8.55 16.65
N TYR A 374 -17.80 -7.50 17.34
CA TYR A 374 -18.03 -6.12 16.91
C TYR A 374 -17.20 -5.77 15.66
N GLU A 375 -15.95 -6.23 15.59
CA GLU A 375 -15.10 -6.09 14.41
C GLU A 375 -15.74 -6.76 13.19
N ASN A 376 -16.14 -8.03 13.32
CA ASN A 376 -16.83 -8.77 12.26
C ASN A 376 -18.14 -8.09 11.81
N LEU A 377 -18.87 -7.48 12.76
CA LEU A 377 -20.11 -6.77 12.44
C LEU A 377 -19.82 -5.50 11.63
N ALA A 378 -18.81 -4.72 12.02
CA ALA A 378 -18.41 -3.52 11.29
C ALA A 378 -17.88 -3.85 9.89
N GLU A 379 -17.08 -4.91 9.77
CA GLU A 379 -16.60 -5.47 8.52
C GLU A 379 -17.76 -5.87 7.59
N SER A 380 -18.72 -6.66 8.10
CA SER A 380 -19.88 -7.12 7.33
C SER A 380 -20.75 -5.95 6.89
N ALA A 381 -21.03 -4.99 7.78
CA ALA A 381 -21.79 -3.80 7.44
C ALA A 381 -21.10 -2.97 6.35
N LEU A 382 -19.78 -2.78 6.44
CA LEU A 382 -18.99 -2.10 5.41
C LEU A 382 -19.05 -2.81 4.06
N GLN A 383 -18.89 -4.14 4.04
CA GLN A 383 -18.99 -4.92 2.81
C GLN A 383 -20.37 -4.74 2.17
N GLN A 384 -21.46 -4.83 2.93
CA GLN A 384 -22.82 -4.63 2.42
C GLN A 384 -23.00 -3.23 1.80
N ILE A 385 -22.50 -2.18 2.46
CA ILE A 385 -22.59 -0.80 1.95
C ILE A 385 -21.71 -0.59 0.70
N ILE A 386 -20.52 -1.17 0.64
CA ILE A 386 -19.66 -1.07 -0.54
C ILE A 386 -20.31 -1.77 -1.73
N LEU A 387 -20.81 -2.99 -1.52
CA LEU A 387 -21.37 -3.83 -2.57
C LEU A 387 -22.75 -3.35 -3.07
N GLY A 388 -23.64 -2.99 -2.15
CA GLY A 388 -25.03 -2.63 -2.41
C GLY A 388 -25.32 -1.12 -2.40
N GLY A 389 -24.43 -0.29 -1.86
CA GLY A 389 -24.72 1.12 -1.57
C GLY A 389 -25.42 1.32 -0.22
N VAL A 390 -25.67 2.57 0.13
CA VAL A 390 -26.45 2.91 1.33
C VAL A 390 -27.92 2.64 1.02
N PRO A 391 -28.59 1.74 1.76
CA PRO A 391 -29.98 1.44 1.49
C PRO A 391 -30.88 2.59 1.97
N GLU A 392 -32.08 2.67 1.39
CA GLU A 392 -33.17 3.47 1.97
C GLU A 392 -33.57 2.84 3.31
N TRP A 393 -33.08 3.43 4.40
CA TRP A 393 -33.19 2.83 5.74
C TRP A 393 -34.61 2.51 6.16
N ARG A 394 -35.57 3.34 5.75
CA ARG A 394 -36.99 3.11 6.03
C ARG A 394 -37.47 1.81 5.39
N ASP A 395 -37.14 1.61 4.13
CA ASP A 395 -37.58 0.46 3.34
C ASP A 395 -36.93 -0.82 3.86
N LEU A 396 -35.63 -0.76 4.17
CA LEU A 396 -34.89 -1.86 4.76
C LEU A 396 -35.50 -2.32 6.09
N VAL A 397 -35.76 -1.39 7.02
CA VAL A 397 -36.30 -1.71 8.36
C VAL A 397 -37.75 -2.19 8.31
N LEU A 398 -38.53 -1.75 7.32
CA LEU A 398 -39.88 -2.25 7.07
C LEU A 398 -39.89 -3.60 6.33
N GLY A 399 -38.73 -4.14 5.94
CA GLY A 399 -38.61 -5.41 5.25
C GLY A 399 -39.07 -5.37 3.79
N VAL A 400 -39.07 -4.19 3.17
CA VAL A 400 -39.35 -4.06 1.73
C VAL A 400 -38.16 -4.66 0.99
N LYS A 401 -38.39 -5.73 0.22
CA LYS A 401 -37.36 -6.29 -0.66
C LYS A 401 -37.08 -5.29 -1.77
N VAL A 402 -35.87 -4.72 -1.78
CA VAL A 402 -35.36 -4.02 -2.96
C VAL A 402 -35.14 -5.09 -4.02
N SER A 403 -35.98 -5.06 -5.06
CA SER A 403 -35.98 -6.01 -6.19
C SER A 403 -34.77 -5.83 -7.08
#